data_AF-A0A8C5AB49-F1
#
_entry.id   AF-A0A8C5AB49-F1
#
_cell.length_a   1.000
_cell.length_b   1.000
_cell.length_c   1.000
_cell.angle_alpha   90.00
_cell.angle_beta   90.00
_cell.angle_gamma   90.00
#
_symmetry.space_group_name_H-M   'P 1'
#
loop_
_entity.id
_entity.type
_entity.pdbx_description
1 polymer ?
#
loop_
_entity_poly.entity_id
_entity_poly.type
_entity_poly.pdbx_seq_one_letter_code
_entity_poly.pdbx_strand_id
1 'polypeptide(L)'
;MTNPRTRSPSNSGKVSVNNNNSNLICVYKLNRSIPSLSLLFQPTATRKLEVDGIRSKFPNKIPVIIESYQREKYLPPLDKTKFLVPQELTMTQFVTIIRNRMALLPTQAFYLLINNTGLSSMSLTMAQMYRDHQDDDGFLYMTYASQEMFGSASA
;
A
#
# COMPACT_ATOMS: atom_id res chain seq x y z
N MET A 1 8.22 2.73 51.86
CA MET A 1 6.93 2.43 51.20
C MET A 1 6.66 3.50 50.14
N THR A 2 6.17 3.07 48.98
CA THR A 2 5.54 3.82 47.86
C THR A 2 6.38 4.69 46.89
N ASN A 3 6.88 3.99 45.86
CA ASN A 3 6.68 4.16 44.40
C ASN A 3 7.26 5.37 43.61
N PRO A 4 8.11 5.14 42.57
CA PRO A 4 8.50 6.15 41.59
C PRO A 4 7.43 6.37 40.51
N ARG A 5 7.09 7.64 40.22
CA ARG A 5 6.24 7.99 39.06
C ARG A 5 7.01 7.83 37.76
N THR A 6 6.60 6.84 36.99
CA THR A 6 6.88 6.67 35.57
C THR A 6 6.38 7.88 34.77
N ARG A 7 7.30 8.55 34.06
CA ARG A 7 6.94 9.44 32.94
C ARG A 7 6.75 8.56 31.71
N SER A 8 5.50 8.38 31.28
CA SER A 8 5.18 7.91 29.94
C SER A 8 5.31 9.08 28.95
N PRO A 9 6.06 8.95 27.83
CA PRO A 9 5.99 9.93 26.77
C PRO A 9 4.73 9.66 25.93
N SER A 10 3.83 10.64 25.92
CA SER A 10 2.67 10.71 25.04
C SER A 10 3.13 10.91 23.59
N ASN A 11 3.34 9.81 22.86
CA ASN A 11 3.62 9.84 21.43
C ASN A 11 2.30 9.90 20.63
N SER A 12 1.62 11.03 20.69
CA SER A 12 0.46 11.33 19.83
C SER A 12 0.95 11.74 18.44
N GLY A 13 1.24 10.74 17.61
CA GLY A 13 1.51 10.94 16.19
C GLY A 13 0.32 11.64 15.52
N LYS A 14 0.56 12.85 14.98
CA LYS A 14 -0.47 13.64 14.27
C LYS A 14 -0.79 12.96 12.93
N VAL A 15 -2.00 12.40 12.84
CA VAL A 15 -2.62 11.96 11.58
C VAL A 15 -3.27 13.19 10.96
N SER A 16 -2.81 13.61 9.78
CA SER A 16 -3.48 14.67 9.02
C SER A 16 -4.54 14.03 8.14
N VAL A 17 -5.78 13.99 8.64
CA VAL A 17 -6.95 13.57 7.85
C VAL A 17 -7.38 14.76 7.00
N ASN A 18 -7.06 14.76 5.71
CA ASN A 18 -7.57 15.79 4.80
C ASN A 18 -9.00 15.42 4.38
N ASN A 19 -9.98 16.03 5.05
CA ASN A 19 -11.40 15.86 4.79
C ASN A 19 -11.81 16.72 3.58
N ASN A 20 -11.57 16.20 2.38
CA ASN A 20 -12.22 16.64 1.15
C ASN A 20 -12.46 15.39 0.29
N ASN A 21 -13.69 15.25 -0.23
CA ASN A 21 -14.34 14.06 -0.77
C ASN A 21 -13.68 13.37 -2.00
N SER A 22 -12.42 12.97 -1.88
CA SER A 22 -11.68 12.19 -2.89
C SER A 22 -10.54 11.31 -2.30
N ASN A 23 -10.49 11.14 -0.98
CA ASN A 23 -9.32 10.64 -0.24
C ASN A 23 -9.54 9.30 0.52
N LEU A 24 -10.06 8.24 -0.12
CA LEU A 24 -10.36 6.99 0.61
C LEU A 24 -9.14 6.17 1.09
N ILE A 25 -7.92 6.55 0.70
CA ILE A 25 -6.68 5.89 1.12
C ILE A 25 -5.90 6.80 2.07
N CYS A 26 -5.75 6.38 3.33
CA CYS A 26 -4.85 7.03 4.26
C CYS A 26 -3.41 6.74 3.82
N VAL A 27 -2.71 7.77 3.36
CA VAL A 27 -1.26 7.72 3.17
C VAL A 27 -0.62 7.89 4.54
N TYR A 28 0.07 6.86 5.00
CA TYR A 28 0.83 6.92 6.24
C TYR A 28 2.29 7.23 5.95
N LYS A 29 2.84 8.27 6.59
CA LYS A 29 4.29 8.42 6.73
C LYS A 29 4.67 7.67 8.00
N LEU A 30 5.01 6.38 7.85
CA LEU A 30 5.36 5.56 8.99
C LEU A 30 6.69 6.05 9.56
N ASN A 31 6.65 6.56 10.79
CA ASN A 31 7.77 6.92 11.66
C ASN A 31 8.91 7.77 11.03
N ARG A 32 9.07 9.02 11.49
CA ARG A 32 10.10 9.99 11.04
C ARG A 32 11.57 9.54 11.21
N SER A 33 11.84 8.35 11.73
CA SER A 33 13.20 7.82 11.94
C SER A 33 13.63 6.73 10.95
N ILE A 34 12.79 6.35 9.99
CA ILE A 34 13.19 5.41 8.94
C ILE A 34 13.35 6.22 7.65
N PRO A 35 14.58 6.46 7.17
CA PRO A 35 14.77 7.12 5.89
C PRO A 35 14.05 6.31 4.82
N SER A 36 13.48 7.02 3.84
CA SER A 36 12.74 6.49 2.69
C SER A 36 13.58 5.63 1.73
N LEU A 37 14.70 5.06 2.19
CA LEU A 37 15.53 4.14 1.44
C LEU A 37 15.00 2.72 1.63
N SER A 38 14.40 2.24 0.54
CA SER A 38 14.07 0.85 0.20
C SER A 38 13.53 -0.02 1.33
N LEU A 39 12.26 -0.37 1.20
CA LEU A 39 11.63 -1.42 2.01
C LEU A 39 12.44 -2.74 2.07
N LEU A 40 13.29 -2.96 1.06
CA LEU A 40 14.22 -4.08 0.90
C LEU A 40 15.33 -4.16 1.98
N PHE A 41 15.59 -3.12 2.76
CA PHE A 41 16.67 -3.14 3.78
C PHE A 41 16.17 -3.27 5.22
N GLN A 42 14.87 -3.41 5.44
CA GLN A 42 14.31 -3.58 6.78
C GLN A 42 14.10 -5.07 7.14
N PRO A 43 14.58 -5.53 8.30
CA PRO A 43 14.33 -6.90 8.76
C PRO A 43 12.83 -7.21 8.83
N THR A 44 12.44 -8.42 8.42
CA THR A 44 11.03 -8.88 8.44
C THR A 44 10.37 -8.71 9.81
N ALA A 45 11.11 -8.91 10.91
CA ALA A 45 10.60 -8.69 12.26
C ALA A 45 10.17 -7.22 12.50
N THR A 46 10.92 -6.25 11.98
CA THR A 46 10.56 -4.83 12.09
C THR A 46 9.30 -4.50 11.30
N ARG A 47 9.16 -5.09 10.10
CA ARG A 47 8.00 -4.90 9.23
C ARG A 47 6.73 -5.52 9.83
N LYS A 48 6.84 -6.70 10.46
CA LYS A 48 5.75 -7.33 11.23
C LYS A 48 5.26 -6.45 12.38
N LEU A 49 6.18 -5.91 13.20
CA LEU A 49 5.82 -5.01 14.29
C LEU A 49 5.15 -3.73 13.79
N GLU A 50 5.59 -3.20 12.64
CA GLU A 50 4.93 -2.08 11.95
C GLU A 50 3.49 -2.44 11.57
N VAL A 51 3.28 -3.61 10.94
CA VAL A 51 1.95 -4.09 10.53
C VAL A 51 1.04 -4.31 11.74
N ASP A 52 1.51 -5.00 12.78
CA ASP A 52 0.73 -5.27 13.98
C ASP A 52 0.32 -3.96 14.68
N GLY A 53 1.25 -3.01 14.78
CA GLY A 53 1.00 -1.71 15.37
C GLY A 53 -0.02 -0.88 14.57
N ILE A 54 0.04 -0.92 13.23
CA ILE A 54 -0.90 -0.15 12.41
C ILE A 54 -2.27 -0.81 12.31
N ARG A 55 -2.33 -2.14 12.22
CA ARG A 55 -3.60 -2.90 12.19
C ARG A 55 -4.33 -2.82 13.52
N SER A 56 -3.62 -2.77 14.64
CA SER A 56 -4.23 -2.51 15.96
C SER A 56 -4.90 -1.13 16.03
N LYS A 57 -4.34 -0.12 15.34
CA LYS A 57 -4.90 1.24 15.28
C LYS A 57 -6.01 1.39 14.25
N PHE A 58 -5.93 0.65 13.14
CA PHE A 58 -6.84 0.73 12.01
C PHE A 58 -7.27 -0.68 11.58
N PRO A 59 -8.12 -1.37 12.36
CA PRO A 59 -8.45 -2.78 12.12
C PRO A 59 -9.17 -3.04 10.81
N ASN A 60 -9.92 -2.05 10.29
CA ASN A 60 -10.66 -2.15 9.03
C ASN A 60 -9.86 -1.65 7.81
N LYS A 61 -8.55 -1.44 7.97
CA LYS A 61 -7.65 -0.99 6.91
C LYS A 61 -6.58 -2.03 6.65
N ILE A 62 -6.22 -2.17 5.38
CA ILE A 62 -5.27 -3.14 4.86
C ILE A 62 -3.99 -2.40 4.48
N PRO A 63 -2.83 -2.82 4.99
CA PRO A 63 -1.55 -2.24 4.61
C PRO A 63 -1.11 -2.81 3.25
N VAL A 64 -1.04 -1.93 2.24
CA VAL A 64 -0.70 -2.29 0.86
C VAL A 64 0.54 -1.53 0.42
N ILE A 65 1.45 -2.23 -0.25
CA ILE A 65 2.65 -1.66 -0.86
C ILE A 65 2.53 -1.80 -2.38
N ILE A 66 2.70 -0.69 -3.08
CA ILE A 66 2.62 -0.61 -4.54
C ILE A 66 3.92 -0.02 -5.07
N GLU A 67 4.58 -0.77 -5.95
CA GLU A 67 5.84 -0.37 -6.59
C GLU A 67 5.73 -0.44 -8.12
N SER A 68 6.59 0.30 -8.83
CA SER A 68 6.69 0.15 -10.28
C SER A 68 7.27 -1.21 -10.61
N TYR A 69 6.72 -1.91 -11.59
CA TYR A 69 7.33 -3.13 -12.10
C TYR A 69 8.75 -2.82 -12.62
N GLN A 70 9.72 -3.71 -12.40
CA GLN A 70 11.16 -3.41 -12.62
C GLN A 70 11.50 -2.90 -14.02
N ARG A 71 10.73 -3.31 -15.03
CA ARG A 71 10.96 -2.94 -16.42
C ARG A 71 10.03 -1.82 -16.92
N GLU A 72 9.14 -1.29 -16.08
CA GLU A 72 8.20 -0.22 -16.43
C GLU A 72 8.95 1.10 -16.73
N LYS A 73 8.60 1.76 -17.85
CA LYS A 73 9.29 2.98 -18.31
C LYS A 73 8.34 4.10 -18.76
N TYR A 74 7.06 3.81 -18.90
CA TYR A 74 6.08 4.66 -19.59
C TYR A 74 5.08 5.30 -18.64
N LEU A 75 4.84 4.68 -17.49
CA LEU A 75 3.97 5.21 -16.45
C LEU A 75 4.74 6.16 -15.51
N PRO A 76 4.13 7.29 -15.11
CA PRO A 76 4.70 8.17 -14.10
C PRO A 76 4.82 7.44 -12.76
N PRO A 77 5.82 7.79 -11.92
CA PRO A 77 5.94 7.21 -10.60
C PRO A 77 4.81 7.65 -9.68
N LEU A 78 4.37 6.75 -8.79
CA LEU A 78 3.48 7.10 -7.69
C LEU A 78 4.17 8.01 -6.66
N ASP A 79 3.43 8.99 -6.14
CA ASP A 79 3.91 9.90 -5.08
C ASP A 79 4.18 9.17 -3.75
N LYS A 80 3.56 8.01 -3.56
CA LYS A 80 3.62 7.15 -2.38
C LYS A 80 3.56 5.69 -2.81
N THR A 81 4.28 4.84 -2.08
CA THR A 81 4.27 3.39 -2.32
C THR A 81 3.55 2.62 -1.22
N LYS A 82 3.20 3.27 -0.10
CA LYS A 82 2.62 2.67 1.10
C LYS A 82 1.22 3.23 1.36
N PHE A 83 0.22 2.36 1.48
CA PHE A 83 -1.21 2.73 1.49
C PHE A 83 -2.02 1.95 2.53
N LEU A 84 -2.92 2.64 3.26
CA LEU A 84 -3.93 1.99 4.11
C LEU A 84 -5.28 2.00 3.39
N VAL A 85 -5.68 0.83 2.92
CA VAL A 85 -6.83 0.66 2.03
C VAL A 85 -8.01 0.08 2.82
N PRO A 86 -9.22 0.68 2.78
CA PRO A 86 -10.39 0.07 3.39
C PRO A 86 -10.68 -1.32 2.83
N GLN A 87 -10.97 -2.26 3.72
CA GLN A 87 -11.12 -3.68 3.40
C GLN A 87 -12.28 -4.00 2.45
N GLU A 88 -13.32 -3.17 2.45
CA GLU A 88 -14.54 -3.32 1.64
C GLU A 88 -14.38 -2.84 0.20
N LEU A 89 -13.31 -2.10 -0.12
CA LEU A 89 -13.08 -1.63 -1.48
C LEU A 89 -12.91 -2.82 -2.42
N THR A 90 -13.52 -2.74 -3.59
CA THR A 90 -13.27 -3.71 -4.67
C THR A 90 -11.98 -3.41 -5.40
N MET A 91 -11.40 -4.42 -6.06
CA MET A 91 -10.22 -4.22 -6.90
C MET A 91 -10.47 -3.22 -8.02
N THR A 92 -11.66 -3.21 -8.64
CA THR A 92 -12.05 -2.18 -9.62
C THR A 92 -11.97 -0.77 -9.06
N GLN A 93 -12.52 -0.54 -7.86
CA GLN A 93 -12.48 0.76 -7.21
C GLN A 93 -11.05 1.14 -6.86
N PHE A 94 -10.26 0.20 -6.34
CA PHE A 94 -8.88 0.44 -5.97
C PHE A 94 -8.02 0.82 -7.18
N VAL A 95 -8.11 0.09 -8.29
CA VAL A 95 -7.43 0.39 -9.56
C VAL A 95 -7.77 1.79 -10.04
N THR A 96 -9.04 2.19 -9.97
CA THR A 96 -9.50 3.53 -10.36
C THR A 96 -8.86 4.61 -9.48
N ILE A 97 -8.77 4.38 -8.17
CA ILE A 97 -8.13 5.33 -7.24
C ILE A 97 -6.64 5.50 -7.56
N ILE A 98 -5.92 4.40 -7.80
CA ILE A 98 -4.48 4.46 -8.11
C ILE A 98 -4.26 5.16 -9.46
N ARG A 99 -5.07 4.86 -10.47
CA ARG A 99 -5.04 5.55 -11.77
C ARG A 99 -5.19 7.06 -11.61
N ASN A 100 -6.14 7.50 -10.79
CA ASN A 100 -6.38 8.92 -10.53
C ASN A 100 -5.21 9.58 -9.78
N ARG A 101 -4.59 8.88 -8.82
CA ARG A 101 -3.41 9.37 -8.10
C ARG A 101 -2.20 9.57 -9.01
N MET A 102 -2.03 8.70 -10.01
CA MET A 102 -0.99 8.80 -11.03
C MET A 102 -1.32 9.83 -12.13
N ALA A 103 -2.51 10.44 -12.09
CA ALA A 103 -3.00 11.36 -13.11
C ALA A 103 -2.97 10.76 -14.55
N LEU A 104 -3.26 9.46 -14.69
CA LEU A 104 -3.22 8.80 -15.99
C LEU A 104 -4.42 9.21 -16.86
N LEU A 105 -4.16 9.46 -18.13
CA LEU A 105 -5.21 9.68 -19.13
C LEU A 105 -6.07 8.42 -19.29
N PRO A 106 -7.37 8.52 -19.62
CA PRO A 106 -8.23 7.34 -19.85
C PRO A 106 -7.71 6.37 -20.93
N THR A 107 -6.92 6.88 -21.88
CA THR A 107 -6.31 6.10 -22.97
C THR A 107 -5.02 5.39 -22.57
N GLN A 108 -4.39 5.78 -21.47
CA GLN A 108 -3.14 5.18 -21.02
C GLN A 108 -3.41 3.82 -20.35
N ALA A 109 -2.77 2.77 -20.83
CA ALA A 109 -2.96 1.44 -20.27
C ALA A 109 -2.26 1.32 -18.91
N PHE A 110 -2.98 0.77 -17.93
CA PHE A 110 -2.52 0.62 -16.55
C PHE A 110 -2.99 -0.73 -16.02
N TYR A 111 -2.04 -1.53 -15.54
CA TYR A 111 -2.29 -2.83 -14.95
C TYR A 111 -1.66 -2.88 -13.57
N LEU A 112 -2.39 -3.50 -12.65
CA LEU A 112 -1.90 -3.83 -11.32
C LEU A 112 -1.73 -5.35 -11.24
N LEU A 113 -0.64 -5.79 -10.63
CA LEU A 113 -0.25 -7.18 -10.49
C LEU A 113 -0.01 -7.50 -9.02
N ILE A 114 -0.35 -8.72 -8.62
CA ILE A 114 -0.05 -9.27 -7.29
C ILE A 114 0.78 -10.53 -7.52
N ASN A 115 1.88 -10.71 -6.79
CA ASN A 115 2.80 -11.84 -6.98
C ASN A 115 3.20 -12.02 -8.45
N ASN A 116 3.47 -10.90 -9.14
CA ASN A 116 3.84 -10.84 -10.56
C ASN A 116 2.79 -11.42 -11.52
N THR A 117 1.58 -11.70 -11.05
CA THR A 117 0.47 -12.22 -11.82
C THR A 117 -0.58 -11.12 -11.99
N GLY A 118 -1.15 -11.02 -13.20
CA GLY A 118 -2.23 -10.08 -13.47
C GLY A 118 -3.44 -10.35 -12.58
N LEU A 119 -4.17 -9.28 -12.23
CA LEU A 119 -5.40 -9.41 -11.45
C LEU A 119 -6.49 -10.11 -12.27
N SER A 120 -6.74 -11.39 -12.00
CA SER A 120 -7.79 -12.17 -12.66
C SER A 120 -9.21 -11.82 -12.16
N SER A 121 -9.33 -11.26 -10.95
CA SER A 121 -10.63 -11.06 -10.30
C SER A 121 -10.84 -9.63 -9.81
N MET A 122 -11.33 -8.76 -10.71
CA MET A 122 -11.59 -7.34 -10.41
C MET A 122 -12.77 -7.11 -9.44
N SER A 123 -13.66 -8.10 -9.30
CA SER A 123 -14.84 -8.03 -8.43
C SER A 123 -14.53 -8.32 -6.95
N LEU A 124 -13.35 -8.87 -6.63
CA LEU A 124 -12.99 -9.19 -5.26
C LEU A 124 -12.74 -7.94 -4.44
N THR A 125 -13.01 -8.04 -3.15
CA THR A 125 -12.69 -7.02 -2.16
C THR A 125 -11.22 -7.07 -1.77
N MET A 126 -10.67 -5.94 -1.31
CA MET A 126 -9.31 -5.87 -0.78
C MET A 126 -9.10 -6.83 0.39
N ALA A 127 -10.12 -7.07 1.21
CA ALA A 127 -10.10 -8.08 2.28
C ALA A 127 -9.81 -9.49 1.76
N GLN A 128 -10.50 -9.90 0.68
CA GLN A 128 -10.30 -11.20 0.05
C GLN A 128 -8.89 -11.30 -0.55
N MET A 129 -8.45 -10.27 -1.28
CA MET A 129 -7.11 -10.25 -1.86
C MET A 129 -6.01 -10.32 -0.81
N TYR A 130 -6.16 -9.59 0.30
CA TYR A 130 -5.21 -9.58 1.40
C TYR A 130 -5.11 -10.95 2.08
N ARG A 131 -6.24 -11.59 2.38
CA ARG A 131 -6.26 -12.92 2.99
C ARG A 131 -5.49 -13.94 2.15
N ASP A 132 -5.63 -13.86 0.83
CA ASP A 132 -5.13 -14.88 -0.09
C ASP A 132 -3.69 -14.59 -0.57
N HIS A 133 -3.21 -13.34 -0.48
CA HIS A 133 -1.92 -12.92 -1.08
C HIS A 133 -1.03 -12.02 -0.20
N GLN A 134 -1.35 -11.80 1.08
CA GLN A 134 -0.41 -11.09 1.98
C GLN A 134 0.91 -11.86 2.10
N ASP A 135 2.00 -11.12 2.29
CA ASP A 135 3.31 -11.69 2.60
C ASP A 135 3.41 -12.05 4.08
N ASP A 136 4.45 -12.80 4.46
CA ASP A 136 4.74 -13.19 5.83
C ASP A 136 4.92 -11.99 6.75
N ASP A 137 5.41 -10.86 6.23
CA ASP A 137 5.54 -9.61 6.99
C ASP A 137 4.20 -8.90 7.30
N GLY A 138 3.10 -9.33 6.68
CA GLY A 138 1.76 -8.81 6.86
C GLY A 138 1.36 -7.64 5.95
N PHE A 139 2.19 -7.25 4.98
CA PHE A 139 1.82 -6.36 3.88
C PHE A 139 1.26 -7.14 2.68
N LEU A 140 0.44 -6.47 1.88
CA LEU A 140 0.08 -6.93 0.54
C LEU A 140 0.90 -6.18 -0.49
N TYR A 141 1.67 -6.93 -1.29
CA TYR A 141 2.55 -6.39 -2.31
C TYR A 141 1.89 -6.40 -3.69
N MET A 142 1.93 -5.25 -4.36
CA MET A 142 1.45 -5.09 -5.72
C MET A 142 2.49 -4.36 -6.56
N THR A 143 2.50 -4.64 -7.85
CA THR A 143 3.28 -3.88 -8.83
C THR A 143 2.39 -3.32 -9.92
N TYR A 144 2.74 -2.17 -10.49
CA TYR A 144 2.04 -1.63 -11.65
C TYR A 144 2.90 -1.59 -12.89
N ALA A 145 2.26 -1.77 -14.05
CA ALA A 145 2.90 -1.75 -15.36
C ALA A 145 1.93 -1.25 -16.46
N SER A 146 2.51 -0.81 -17.57
CA SER A 146 1.87 -0.46 -18.83
C SER A 146 1.65 -1.71 -19.70
N GLN A 147 0.78 -1.60 -20.71
CA GLN A 147 0.48 -2.69 -21.66
C GLN A 147 1.72 -3.22 -22.38
N GLU A 148 2.67 -2.33 -22.69
CA GLU A 148 3.88 -2.68 -23.45
C GLU A 148 4.73 -3.74 -22.73
N MET A 149 4.58 -3.87 -21.41
CA MET A 149 5.29 -4.86 -20.60
C MET A 149 4.66 -6.25 -20.66
N PHE A 150 3.38 -6.35 -21.02
CA PHE A 150 2.67 -7.62 -21.20
C PHE A 150 2.81 -8.17 -22.64
N GLY A 151 3.03 -7.30 -23.63
CA GLY A 151 3.17 -7.69 -25.03
C GLY A 151 4.51 -8.31 -25.41
N SER A 152 5.54 -8.20 -24.55
CA SER A 152 6.87 -8.77 -24.81
C SER A 152 7.10 -10.17 -24.22
N ALA A 153 6.08 -10.79 -23.60
CA ALA A 153 6.18 -12.14 -23.02
C ALA A 153 5.79 -13.26 -24.01
N SER A 154 5.63 -12.94 -25.29
CA SER A 154 5.29 -13.89 -26.36
C SER A 154 6.14 -13.60 -27.60
N ALA A 155 7.40 -14.02 -27.56
CA ALA A 155 8.21 -14.31 -28.75
C ALA A 155 9.21 -15.41 -28.39
#